data_AF-A0A2V2RJU3-F1
#
_entry.id   AF-A0A2V2RJU3-F1
#
_cell.length_a   1.000
_cell.length_b   1.000
_cell.length_c   1.000
_cell.angle_alpha   90.00
_cell.angle_beta   90.00
_cell.angle_gamma   90.00
#
_symmetry.space_group_name_H-M   'P 1'
#
loop_
_entity.id
_entity.type
_entity.pdbx_description
1 polymer ?
#
loop_
_entity_poly.entity_id
_entity_poly.type
_entity_poly.pdbx_seq_one_letter_code
_entity_poly.pdbx_strand_id
1 'polypeptide(L)'
;MAFIMRPNRPTTGNTPALAVGDIWIHTNTGAREQLQSMGPDVWTVMPIDPGFVAAGGNPPQRLAKTGTPFGATNWGGAADGIVATHTQATAAAVWNVEHRLVSRLVQVLVVDPSRNDMIMVPDIVYTDTLWCELRFATPVSGIAIIRR
;
A
#
# COMPACT_ATOMS: atom_id res chain seq x y z
N MET A 1 4.92 -14.81 -25.60
CA MET A 1 5.41 -14.35 -24.29
C MET A 1 4.34 -14.69 -23.27
N ALA A 2 4.58 -15.76 -22.55
CA ALA A 2 3.78 -16.21 -21.43
C ALA A 2 4.43 -15.79 -20.12
N PHE A 3 3.59 -15.60 -19.12
CA PHE A 3 4.00 -15.31 -17.77
C PHE A 3 3.75 -16.54 -16.90
N ILE A 4 4.79 -17.03 -16.21
CA ILE A 4 4.80 -18.34 -15.58
C ILE A 4 5.14 -18.19 -14.08
N MET A 5 4.26 -18.67 -13.20
CA MET A 5 4.50 -18.69 -11.74
C MET A 5 4.63 -20.13 -11.26
N ARG A 6 5.79 -20.51 -10.72
CA ARG A 6 6.03 -21.87 -10.17
C ARG A 6 7.29 -21.94 -9.31
N PRO A 7 7.39 -22.92 -8.40
CA PRO A 7 8.55 -23.06 -7.52
C PRO A 7 9.82 -23.53 -8.23
N ASN A 8 9.69 -24.37 -9.26
CA ASN A 8 10.81 -24.97 -9.99
C ASN A 8 10.92 -24.39 -11.41
N ARG A 9 12.15 -24.22 -11.91
CA ARG A 9 12.43 -23.62 -13.23
C ARG A 9 11.65 -24.28 -14.38
N PRO A 10 11.05 -23.50 -15.31
CA PRO A 10 10.49 -23.99 -16.58
C PRO A 10 11.51 -24.67 -17.48
N THR A 11 11.11 -25.86 -17.94
CA THR A 11 11.82 -26.62 -18.96
C THR A 11 10.86 -26.95 -20.10
N THR A 12 11.40 -27.14 -21.29
CA THR A 12 10.65 -27.46 -22.52
C THR A 12 9.78 -28.72 -22.42
N GLY A 13 10.02 -29.60 -21.44
CA GLY A 13 9.20 -30.78 -21.15
C GLY A 13 7.96 -30.54 -20.28
N ASN A 14 7.78 -29.33 -19.73
CA ASN A 14 6.63 -28.99 -18.88
C ASN A 14 5.63 -28.13 -19.66
N THR A 15 4.53 -28.72 -20.16
CA THR A 15 3.41 -27.98 -20.80
C THR A 15 2.97 -26.80 -19.90
N PRO A 16 2.98 -25.52 -20.33
CA PRO A 16 2.85 -24.98 -21.69
C PRO A 16 4.17 -24.82 -22.48
N ALA A 17 4.05 -24.74 -23.81
CA ALA A 17 5.19 -24.53 -24.71
C ALA A 17 5.91 -23.22 -24.37
N LEU A 18 7.16 -23.33 -23.92
CA LEU A 18 8.01 -22.18 -23.64
C LEU A 18 8.41 -21.49 -24.94
N ALA A 19 8.53 -20.18 -24.88
CA ALA A 19 9.10 -19.36 -25.95
C ALA A 19 10.19 -18.45 -25.40
N VAL A 20 11.19 -18.14 -26.24
CA VAL A 20 12.18 -17.10 -25.90
C VAL A 20 11.43 -15.80 -25.58
N GLY A 21 11.80 -15.18 -24.47
CA GLY A 21 11.16 -14.00 -23.93
C GLY A 21 10.10 -14.26 -22.85
N ASP A 22 9.75 -15.51 -22.59
CA ASP A 22 8.87 -15.88 -21.47
C ASP A 22 9.52 -15.51 -20.13
N ILE A 23 8.68 -15.10 -19.19
CA ILE A 23 9.12 -14.65 -17.86
C ILE A 23 8.68 -15.67 -16.83
N TRP A 24 9.64 -16.17 -16.06
CA TRP A 24 9.41 -17.02 -14.90
C TRP A 24 9.57 -16.22 -13.61
N ILE A 25 8.57 -16.36 -12.75
CA ILE A 25 8.62 -15.87 -11.37
C ILE A 25 8.74 -17.04 -10.41
N HIS A 26 9.76 -16.96 -9.55
CA HIS A 26 9.99 -17.89 -8.47
C HIS A 26 8.97 -17.61 -7.35
N THR A 27 8.07 -18.56 -7.08
CA THR A 27 7.07 -18.40 -5.99
C THR A 27 7.69 -18.32 -4.60
N ASN A 28 8.94 -18.77 -4.44
CA ASN A 28 9.61 -18.87 -3.14
C ASN A 28 10.53 -17.68 -2.85
N THR A 29 11.10 -17.07 -3.88
CA THR A 29 12.11 -16.00 -3.75
C THR A 29 11.69 -14.68 -4.39
N GLY A 30 10.63 -14.68 -5.20
CA GLY A 30 10.18 -13.51 -5.94
C GLY A 30 11.15 -13.02 -7.03
N ALA A 31 12.22 -13.77 -7.30
CA ALA A 31 13.14 -13.50 -8.39
C ALA A 31 12.44 -13.69 -9.74
N ARG A 32 12.89 -12.93 -10.74
CA ARG A 32 12.42 -13.02 -12.13
C ARG A 32 13.56 -13.41 -13.06
N GLU A 33 13.30 -14.41 -13.89
CA GLU A 33 14.21 -14.83 -14.95
C GLU A 33 13.48 -14.79 -16.29
N GLN A 34 14.17 -14.38 -17.36
CA GLN A 34 13.66 -14.43 -18.73
C GLN A 34 14.35 -15.56 -19.50
N LEU A 35 13.58 -16.33 -20.27
CA LEU A 35 14.13 -17.36 -21.16
C LEU A 35 14.81 -16.71 -22.37
N GLN A 36 16.13 -16.92 -22.53
CA GLN A 36 16.92 -16.37 -23.63
C GLN A 36 17.13 -17.37 -24.78
N SER A 37 17.04 -18.68 -24.53
CA SER A 37 17.16 -19.70 -25.57
C SER A 37 16.42 -20.99 -25.22
N MET A 38 15.89 -21.68 -26.23
CA MET A 38 15.18 -22.98 -26.12
C MET A 38 16.04 -24.20 -26.49
N GLY A 39 17.35 -24.00 -26.74
CA GLY A 39 18.29 -25.09 -27.05
C GLY A 39 18.70 -25.80 -25.75
N PRO A 40 19.74 -25.31 -25.04
CA PRO A 40 19.73 -25.36 -23.59
C PRO A 40 18.75 -24.30 -23.08
N ASP A 41 17.90 -24.68 -22.11
CA ASP A 41 16.98 -23.74 -21.44
C ASP A 41 17.80 -22.73 -20.60
N VAL A 42 18.17 -21.61 -21.21
CA VAL A 42 18.99 -20.56 -20.57
C VAL A 42 18.09 -19.48 -20.04
N TRP A 43 18.04 -19.40 -18.71
CA TRP A 43 17.30 -18.39 -17.97
C TRP A 43 18.28 -17.33 -17.46
N THR A 44 18.04 -16.06 -17.79
CA THR A 44 18.83 -14.95 -17.26
C THR A 44 18.03 -14.18 -16.24
N VAL A 45 18.65 -13.90 -15.10
CA VAL A 45 18.07 -13.05 -14.05
C VAL A 45 17.84 -11.66 -14.65
N MET A 46 16.59 -11.21 -14.64
CA MET A 46 16.30 -9.85 -15.06
C MET A 46 16.71 -8.92 -13.91
N PRO A 47 17.31 -7.74 -14.20
CA PRO A 47 17.55 -6.72 -13.18
C PRO A 47 16.25 -6.47 -12.42
N ILE A 48 16.30 -6.29 -11.10
CA ILE A 48 15.10 -5.84 -10.38
C ILE A 48 14.67 -4.52 -11.02
N ASP A 49 13.42 -4.46 -11.50
CA ASP A 49 12.85 -3.14 -11.75
C ASP A 49 12.65 -2.55 -10.36
N PRO A 50 13.09 -1.31 -10.10
CA PRO A 50 12.79 -0.63 -8.85
C PRO A 50 11.28 -0.56 -8.55
N GLY A 51 10.44 -0.84 -9.55
CA GLY A 51 8.98 -0.92 -9.47
C GLY A 51 8.38 -2.27 -9.86
N PHE A 52 9.07 -3.41 -9.73
CA PHE A 52 8.41 -4.72 -9.82
C PHE A 52 8.80 -5.75 -8.74
N VAL A 53 7.86 -6.10 -7.88
CA VAL A 53 7.96 -7.19 -6.89
C VAL A 53 6.96 -8.30 -7.25
N ALA A 54 7.51 -9.50 -7.43
CA ALA A 54 6.81 -10.73 -7.77
C ALA A 54 5.71 -11.13 -6.78
N ALA A 55 4.71 -11.87 -7.25
CA ALA A 55 3.67 -12.48 -6.41
C ALA A 55 4.29 -13.44 -5.37
N GLY A 56 3.98 -13.21 -4.09
CA GLY A 56 4.59 -13.87 -2.93
C GLY A 56 5.73 -13.06 -2.29
N GLY A 57 6.32 -12.15 -3.05
CA GLY A 57 6.95 -10.94 -2.57
C GLY A 57 5.93 -9.81 -2.55
N ASN A 58 6.19 -8.80 -1.74
CA ASN A 58 5.26 -7.73 -1.54
C ASN A 58 5.18 -6.81 -2.77
N PRO A 59 4.05 -6.68 -3.51
CA PRO A 59 4.01 -6.09 -4.85
C PRO A 59 4.66 -4.70 -4.92
N PRO A 60 5.14 -4.26 -6.10
CA PRO A 60 5.69 -2.92 -6.29
C PRO A 60 4.57 -1.87 -6.39
N GLN A 61 3.50 -2.02 -5.61
CA GLN A 61 2.82 -0.81 -5.23
C GLN A 61 3.80 -0.08 -4.33
N ARG A 62 3.79 1.25 -4.35
CA ARG A 62 4.36 2.02 -3.26
C ARG A 62 3.56 1.69 -2.00
N LEU A 63 3.85 0.54 -1.36
CA LEU A 63 3.14 0.03 -0.21
C LEU A 63 3.64 0.79 1.01
N ALA A 64 2.91 1.83 1.37
CA ALA A 64 3.08 2.50 2.64
C ALA A 64 2.24 1.78 3.69
N LYS A 65 2.85 1.47 4.83
CA LYS A 65 2.19 0.88 5.99
C LYS A 65 1.36 1.96 6.70
N THR A 66 0.13 2.18 6.25
CA THR A 66 -0.84 3.00 7.00
C THR A 66 -1.92 2.11 7.61
N GLY A 67 -2.28 2.40 8.86
CA GLY A 67 -3.39 1.72 9.55
C GLY A 67 -3.11 0.29 10.08
N THR A 68 -1.87 -0.22 10.05
CA THR A 68 -1.54 -1.54 10.63
C THR A 68 -0.48 -1.45 11.75
N PRO A 69 -0.62 -2.23 12.85
CA PRO A 69 0.38 -2.32 13.90
C PRO A 69 1.75 -2.74 13.37
N PHE A 70 2.81 -2.29 14.05
CA PHE A 70 4.17 -2.77 13.79
C PHE A 70 4.21 -4.30 13.88
N GLY A 71 4.72 -4.98 12.83
CA GLY A 71 4.77 -6.45 12.76
C GLY A 71 3.59 -7.18 12.08
N ALA A 72 2.51 -6.48 11.69
CA ALA A 72 1.40 -7.11 10.96
C ALA A 72 1.77 -7.43 9.50
N THR A 73 1.37 -8.62 9.02
CA THR A 73 1.66 -9.18 7.67
C THR A 73 0.56 -8.93 6.63
N ASN A 74 -0.56 -8.31 7.01
CA ASN A 74 -1.64 -7.96 6.07
C ASN A 74 -1.31 -6.65 5.33
N TRP A 75 -1.35 -6.71 4.00
CA TRP A 75 -1.12 -5.58 3.09
C TRP A 75 -2.44 -4.89 2.73
N GLY A 76 -2.54 -3.59 3.00
CA GLY A 76 -3.62 -2.73 2.51
C GLY A 76 -3.15 -1.92 1.30
N GLY A 77 -4.05 -1.61 0.36
CA GLY A 77 -3.71 -0.81 -0.81
C GLY A 77 -3.28 0.60 -0.42
N ALA A 78 -2.05 0.98 -0.79
CA ALA A 78 -1.57 2.35 -0.66
C ALA A 78 -1.78 3.07 -2.00
N ALA A 79 -2.70 4.02 -2.01
CA ALA A 79 -2.79 5.01 -3.08
C ALA A 79 -1.73 6.10 -2.83
N ASP A 80 -1.29 6.70 -3.93
CA ASP A 80 -0.27 7.74 -3.99
C ASP A 80 -0.54 8.89 -2.98
N GLY A 81 0.36 9.11 -2.01
CA GLY A 81 0.17 10.06 -0.90
C GLY A 81 -0.31 9.36 0.36
N ILE A 82 0.53 9.32 1.41
CA ILE A 82 0.20 8.59 2.63
C ILE A 82 -0.92 9.35 3.36
N VAL A 83 -2.15 8.82 3.24
CA VAL A 83 -3.35 9.39 3.86
C VAL A 83 -3.89 8.44 4.92
N ALA A 84 -4.26 8.98 6.08
CA ALA A 84 -5.01 8.29 7.12
C ALA A 84 -6.41 8.90 7.20
N THR A 85 -7.43 8.04 7.28
CA THR A 85 -8.83 8.47 7.40
C THR A 85 -9.37 8.04 8.75
N HIS A 86 -9.99 8.98 9.48
CA HIS A 86 -10.68 8.73 10.75
C HIS A 86 -12.14 9.07 10.60
N THR A 87 -13.02 8.12 10.94
CA THR A 87 -14.46 8.33 10.90
C THR A 87 -14.99 8.46 12.32
N GLN A 88 -15.59 9.60 12.62
CA GLN A 88 -16.27 9.85 13.88
C GLN A 88 -17.78 9.68 13.69
N ALA A 89 -18.31 8.54 14.15
CA ALA A 89 -19.73 8.23 14.04
C ALA A 89 -20.61 9.02 15.03
N THR A 90 -20.11 9.27 16.24
CA THR A 90 -20.84 10.01 17.29
C THR A 90 -20.27 11.40 17.44
N ALA A 91 -21.15 12.41 17.41
CA ALA A 91 -20.74 13.80 17.48
C ALA A 91 -19.96 14.10 18.76
N ALA A 92 -18.74 14.62 18.60
CA ALA A 92 -17.84 14.96 19.70
C ALA A 92 -17.11 16.26 19.38
N ALA A 93 -16.83 17.07 20.41
CA ALA A 93 -16.08 18.32 20.26
C ALA A 93 -14.56 18.09 20.17
N VAL A 94 -14.09 16.91 20.62
CA VAL A 94 -12.67 16.55 20.61
C VAL A 94 -12.53 15.17 19.99
N TRP A 95 -11.73 15.06 18.93
CA TRP A 95 -11.42 13.79 18.28
C TRP A 95 -9.95 13.48 18.51
N ASN A 96 -9.65 12.33 19.14
CA ASN A 96 -8.29 11.84 19.28
C ASN A 96 -7.99 10.85 18.15
N VAL A 97 -7.10 11.22 17.24
CA VAL A 97 -6.88 10.49 15.99
C VAL A 97 -5.47 9.91 15.94
N GLU A 98 -5.39 8.58 15.84
CA GLU A 98 -4.13 7.87 15.57
C GLU A 98 -3.93 7.73 14.05
N HIS A 99 -3.16 8.66 13.45
CA HIS A 99 -2.94 8.67 12.01
C HIS A 99 -1.79 7.77 11.55
N ARG A 100 -0.88 7.37 12.48
CA ARG A 100 0.26 6.46 12.22
C ARG A 100 1.15 6.88 11.03
N LEU A 101 1.26 8.18 10.76
CA LEU A 101 2.05 8.71 9.63
C LEU A 101 3.54 8.93 9.95
N VAL A 102 3.95 8.69 11.20
CA VAL A 102 5.32 8.92 11.70
C VAL A 102 5.79 10.35 11.37
N SER A 103 4.88 11.31 11.48
CA SER A 103 5.11 12.72 11.25
C SER A 103 4.27 13.52 12.23
N ARG A 104 4.89 14.43 12.96
CA ARG A 104 4.18 15.28 13.91
C ARG A 104 3.35 16.37 13.22
N LEU A 105 3.89 16.97 12.15
CA LEU A 105 3.19 17.99 11.38
C LEU A 105 2.50 17.32 10.21
N VAL A 106 1.16 17.37 10.23
CA VAL A 106 0.29 16.75 9.22
C VAL A 106 -0.79 17.73 8.80
N GLN A 107 -1.19 17.65 7.53
CA GLN A 107 -2.35 18.36 7.02
C GLN A 107 -3.61 17.58 7.36
N VAL A 108 -4.61 18.24 7.91
CA VAL A 108 -5.92 17.66 8.22
C VAL A 108 -7.01 18.39 7.45
N LEU A 109 -7.90 17.63 6.83
CA LEU A 109 -9.14 18.10 6.23
C LEU A 109 -10.30 17.33 6.87
N VAL A 110 -11.31 18.02 7.38
CA VAL A 110 -12.48 17.36 7.97
C VAL A 110 -13.71 17.67 7.12
N VAL A 111 -14.51 16.65 6.85
CA VAL A 111 -15.73 16.73 6.05
C VAL A 111 -16.88 16.09 6.81
N ASP A 112 -18.04 16.72 6.78
CA ASP A 112 -19.29 16.15 7.30
C ASP A 112 -20.18 15.70 6.14
N PRO A 113 -20.23 14.39 5.87
CA PRO A 113 -21.06 13.86 4.79
C PRO A 113 -22.56 14.00 5.07
N SER A 114 -22.97 14.18 6.34
CA SER A 114 -24.38 14.40 6.69
C SER A 114 -24.87 15.81 6.35
N ARG A 115 -23.94 16.75 6.13
CA ARG A 115 -24.21 18.15 5.79
C ARG A 115 -23.71 18.50 4.38
N ASN A 116 -24.01 17.65 3.40
CA ASN A 116 -23.67 17.89 1.99
C ASN A 116 -22.17 18.11 1.77
N ASP A 117 -21.35 17.24 2.38
CA ASP A 117 -19.89 17.25 2.29
C ASP A 117 -19.25 18.60 2.70
N MET A 118 -19.84 19.25 3.70
CA MET A 118 -19.33 20.53 4.19
C MET A 118 -17.96 20.34 4.86
N ILE A 119 -17.00 21.19 4.48
CA ILE A 119 -15.68 21.22 5.10
C ILE A 119 -15.78 21.90 6.46
N MET A 120 -15.21 21.24 7.47
CA MET A 120 -15.09 21.74 8.84
C MET A 120 -13.63 22.08 9.13
N VAL A 121 -13.42 23.20 9.82
CA VAL A 121 -12.09 23.66 10.23
C VAL A 121 -11.92 23.44 11.74
N PRO A 122 -11.19 22.41 12.17
CA PRO A 122 -10.84 22.22 13.58
C PRO A 122 -9.65 23.09 13.99
N ASP A 123 -9.50 23.30 15.29
CA ASP A 123 -8.20 23.61 15.89
C ASP A 123 -7.41 22.30 16.07
N ILE A 124 -6.18 22.25 15.55
CA ILE A 124 -5.38 21.02 15.46
C ILE A 124 -4.26 21.09 16.49
N VAL A 125 -4.29 20.17 17.44
CA VAL A 125 -3.23 20.01 18.45
C VAL A 125 -2.40 18.78 18.11
N TYR A 126 -1.14 19.01 17.73
CA TYR A 126 -0.18 17.95 17.41
C TYR A 126 0.43 17.37 18.70
N THR A 127 -0.12 16.25 19.16
CA THR A 127 0.27 15.59 20.42
C THR A 127 1.51 14.72 20.28
N ASP A 128 1.65 13.95 19.20
CA ASP A 128 2.83 13.10 18.93
C ASP A 128 3.03 12.89 17.41
N THR A 129 4.06 12.14 17.03
CA THR A 129 4.37 11.69 15.67
C THR A 129 3.35 10.71 15.07
N LEU A 130 2.51 10.09 15.90
CA LEU A 130 1.48 9.14 15.48
C LEU A 130 0.05 9.61 15.76
N TRP A 131 -0.09 10.68 16.56
CA TRP A 131 -1.35 11.14 17.12
C TRP A 131 -1.56 12.63 16.90
N CYS A 132 -2.80 13.00 16.60
CA CYS A 132 -3.25 14.38 16.63
C CYS A 132 -4.64 14.48 17.27
N GLU A 133 -4.92 15.63 17.87
CA GLU A 133 -6.21 15.95 18.46
C GLU A 133 -6.87 17.06 17.65
N LEU A 134 -8.14 16.85 17.28
CA LEU A 134 -8.95 17.81 16.54
C LEU A 134 -10.02 18.37 17.47
N ARG A 135 -10.01 19.69 17.67
CA ARG A 135 -10.97 20.39 18.54
C ARG A 135 -11.94 21.22 17.70
N PHE A 136 -13.20 21.13 18.04
CA PHE A 136 -14.29 21.86 17.41
C PHE A 136 -15.03 22.70 18.46
N ALA A 137 -15.55 23.85 18.02
CA ALA A 137 -16.36 24.72 18.89
C ALA A 137 -17.69 24.06 19.31
N THR A 138 -18.20 23.14 18.50
CA THR A 138 -19.41 22.37 18.78
C THR A 138 -19.17 20.88 18.49
N PRO A 139 -19.92 19.98 19.14
CA PRO A 139 -19.82 18.55 18.83
C PRO A 139 -20.22 18.26 17.39
N VAL A 140 -19.33 17.63 16.64
CA VAL A 140 -19.53 17.26 15.23
C VAL A 140 -19.16 15.81 15.00
N SER A 141 -19.82 15.19 14.01
CA SER A 141 -19.51 13.87 13.46
C SER A 141 -19.08 14.03 12.01
N GLY A 142 -18.28 13.10 11.50
CA GLY A 142 -17.82 13.17 10.12
C GLY A 142 -16.55 12.37 9.88
N ILE A 143 -15.81 12.77 8.86
CA ILE A 143 -14.62 12.08 8.38
C ILE A 143 -13.45 13.07 8.37
N ALA A 144 -12.36 12.73 9.06
CA ALA A 144 -11.10 13.44 8.98
C ALA A 144 -10.14 12.70 8.03
N ILE A 145 -9.60 13.44 7.08
CA ILE A 145 -8.61 12.99 6.10
C ILE A 145 -7.29 13.67 6.47
N ILE A 146 -6.27 12.87 6.77
CA ILE A 146 -4.98 13.34 7.29
C ILE A 146 -3.89 12.90 6.34
N ARG A 147 -3.00 13.82 5.93
CA ARG A 147 -1.90 13.53 5.02
C ARG A 147 -0.60 14.22 5.45
N ARG A 148 0.52 13.65 5.05
CA ARG A 148 1.84 14.29 5.11
C ARG A 148 2.19 15.00 3.80
#